data_AF-A0A2S2NLW2-F1
#
_entry.id   AF-A0A2S2NLW2-F1
#
_cell.length_a   1.000
_cell.length_b   1.000
_cell.length_c   1.000
_cell.angle_alpha   90.00
_cell.angle_beta   90.00
_cell.angle_gamma   90.00
#
_symmetry.space_group_name_H-M   'P 1'
#
loop_
_entity.id
_entity.type
_entity.pdbx_description
1 polymer ?
#
loop_
_entity_poly.entity_id
_entity_poly.type
_entity_poly.pdbx_seq_one_letter_code
_entity_poly.pdbx_strand_id
1 'polypeptide(L)'
;MTRPTLMKTIENDFQELSLKMKFEMSKCAHIASTADGWSIFKKSYIGITVTWINEDLSRSTRLLALRRLEGSHTYDILAKAMDAIYTEFEISDKLSYCTTDNGSNFVKCFKTFGHIFDDENTDTLLVNDEVDDDVEEIDAIDLNILNNEDHDFQYALPKHHRCCAHTLNLIATTDSKKALSNPAYKKQSRNTFAKSTALWNKQGRSTKSADLIKQNLGVYLITPNETRWNSLYDAVVLLNKLIRNNEPKFRIIMDELVIGRFNKSDIDFMCQYQKLWGQFQ
;
A
#
# COMPACT_ATOMS: atom_id res chain seq x y z
N MET A 1 -0.63 -35.73 -14.43
CA MET A 1 -1.15 -34.47 -15.01
C MET A 1 0.03 -33.71 -15.62
N THR A 2 -0.03 -33.35 -16.89
CA THR A 2 1.06 -32.61 -17.57
C THR A 2 0.80 -31.10 -17.53
N ARG A 3 1.83 -30.27 -17.78
CA ARG A 3 1.68 -28.80 -17.83
C ARG A 3 0.56 -28.37 -18.80
N PRO A 4 0.48 -28.89 -20.05
CA PRO A 4 -0.62 -28.52 -20.96
C PRO A 4 -2.01 -28.88 -20.41
N THR A 5 -2.15 -30.06 -19.79
CA THR A 5 -3.42 -30.48 -19.18
C THR A 5 -3.81 -29.55 -18.03
N LEU A 6 -2.87 -29.23 -17.13
CA LEU A 6 -3.11 -28.32 -16.02
C LEU A 6 -3.52 -26.92 -16.51
N MET A 7 -2.82 -26.36 -17.49
CA MET A 7 -3.16 -25.04 -18.05
C MET A 7 -4.56 -25.04 -18.67
N LYS A 8 -4.93 -26.11 -19.39
CA LYS A 8 -6.27 -26.24 -19.97
C LYS A 8 -7.35 -26.33 -18.89
N THR A 9 -7.10 -27.07 -17.81
CA THR A 9 -8.02 -27.15 -16.67
C THR A 9 -8.20 -25.78 -16.01
N ILE A 10 -7.11 -25.07 -15.73
CA ILE A 10 -7.17 -23.71 -15.14
C ILE A 10 -7.95 -22.75 -16.03
N GLU A 11 -7.73 -22.79 -17.35
CA GLU A 11 -8.47 -21.93 -18.29
C GLU A 11 -9.97 -22.25 -18.27
N ASN A 12 -10.34 -23.54 -18.32
CA ASN A 12 -11.75 -23.94 -18.24
C ASN A 12 -12.39 -23.50 -16.92
N ASP A 13 -11.72 -23.71 -15.79
CA ASP A 13 -12.19 -23.30 -14.47
C ASP A 13 -12.34 -21.78 -14.40
N PHE A 14 -11.41 -21.03 -14.99
CA PHE A 14 -11.48 -19.57 -15.05
C PHE A 14 -12.70 -19.09 -15.85
N GLN A 15 -12.98 -19.70 -17.00
CA GLN A 15 -14.16 -19.36 -17.82
C GLN A 15 -15.47 -19.66 -17.07
N GLU A 16 -15.56 -20.84 -16.43
CA GLU A 16 -16.74 -21.22 -15.65
C GLU A 16 -16.96 -20.27 -14.46
N LEU A 17 -15.90 -19.97 -13.70
CA LEU A 17 -15.97 -19.04 -12.58
C LEU A 17 -16.31 -17.61 -13.02
N SER A 18 -15.79 -17.16 -14.17
CA SER A 18 -16.09 -15.84 -14.72
C SER A 18 -17.56 -15.70 -15.11
N LEU A 19 -18.14 -16.72 -15.76
CA LEU A 19 -19.57 -16.75 -16.10
C LEU A 19 -20.44 -16.77 -14.84
N LYS A 20 -20.07 -17.60 -13.85
CA LYS A 20 -20.76 -17.65 -12.56
C LYS A 20 -20.72 -16.30 -11.84
N MET A 21 -19.55 -15.64 -11.83
CA MET A 21 -19.38 -14.33 -11.19
C MET A 21 -20.21 -13.26 -11.91
N LYS A 22 -20.21 -13.22 -13.25
CA LYS A 22 -21.10 -12.32 -14.02
C LYS A 22 -22.57 -12.54 -13.66
N PHE A 23 -23.01 -13.79 -13.55
CA PHE A 23 -24.38 -14.11 -13.17
C PHE A 23 -24.73 -13.73 -11.72
N GLU A 24 -23.81 -13.86 -10.77
CA GLU A 24 -24.02 -13.39 -9.39
C GLU A 24 -24.13 -11.85 -9.35
N MET A 25 -23.23 -11.14 -10.03
CA MET A 25 -23.23 -9.68 -10.11
C MET A 25 -24.43 -9.13 -10.92
N SER A 26 -24.97 -9.90 -11.86
CA SER A 26 -26.12 -9.46 -12.65
C SER A 26 -27.37 -9.19 -11.78
N LYS A 27 -27.49 -9.91 -10.66
CA LYS A 27 -28.57 -9.79 -9.68
C LYS A 27 -28.39 -8.64 -8.70
N CYS A 28 -27.20 -8.06 -8.64
CA CYS A 28 -26.87 -7.00 -7.70
C CYS A 28 -27.24 -5.64 -8.30
N ALA A 29 -27.93 -4.81 -7.52
CA ALA A 29 -28.21 -3.42 -7.90
C ALA A 29 -27.01 -2.50 -7.61
N HIS A 30 -26.29 -2.76 -6.51
CA HIS A 30 -25.17 -1.94 -6.07
C HIS A 30 -23.95 -2.81 -5.78
N ILE A 31 -22.81 -2.42 -6.36
CA ILE A 31 -21.52 -3.07 -6.19
C ILE A 31 -20.52 -2.01 -5.74
N ALA A 32 -19.73 -2.31 -4.72
CA ALA A 32 -18.55 -1.53 -4.38
C ALA A 32 -17.31 -2.24 -4.93
N SER A 33 -16.33 -1.48 -5.40
CA SER A 33 -15.04 -2.04 -5.81
C SER A 33 -13.91 -1.50 -4.94
N THR A 34 -12.83 -2.26 -4.89
CA THR A 34 -11.53 -1.77 -4.41
C THR A 34 -10.49 -2.04 -5.48
N ALA A 35 -9.62 -1.07 -5.74
CA ALA A 35 -8.51 -1.24 -6.68
C ALA A 35 -7.20 -1.01 -5.96
N ASP A 36 -6.26 -1.91 -6.18
CA ASP A 36 -4.90 -1.84 -5.65
C ASP A 36 -3.89 -2.01 -6.79
N GLY A 37 -2.83 -1.22 -6.75
CA GLY A 37 -1.80 -1.17 -7.77
C GLY A 37 -0.42 -1.39 -7.15
N TRP A 38 0.34 -2.36 -7.66
CA TRP A 38 1.67 -2.63 -7.14
C TRP A 38 2.66 -3.03 -8.23
N SER A 39 3.94 -2.85 -7.93
CA SER A 39 5.06 -3.30 -8.78
C SER A 39 5.88 -4.38 -8.10
N ILE A 40 6.20 -5.43 -8.86
CA ILE A 40 7.09 -6.52 -8.45
C ILE A 40 7.92 -7.00 -9.65
N PHE A 41 9.21 -7.22 -9.46
CA PHE A 41 10.14 -7.70 -10.51
C PHE A 41 10.06 -6.93 -11.84
N LYS A 42 10.03 -5.58 -11.77
CA LYS A 42 9.91 -4.68 -12.94
C LYS A 42 8.61 -4.86 -13.75
N LYS A 43 7.59 -5.45 -13.14
CA LYS A 43 6.25 -5.58 -13.68
C LYS A 43 5.27 -4.96 -12.71
N SER A 44 4.16 -4.50 -13.25
CA SER A 44 3.16 -3.83 -12.46
C SER A 44 1.80 -4.41 -12.75
N TYR A 45 0.95 -4.35 -11.74
CA TYR A 45 -0.32 -5.01 -11.73
C TYR A 45 -1.36 -4.12 -11.09
N ILE A 46 -2.59 -4.25 -11.58
CA ILE A 46 -3.79 -3.77 -10.91
C ILE A 46 -4.64 -4.96 -10.52
N GLY A 47 -4.99 -5.02 -9.24
CA GLY A 47 -5.96 -5.95 -8.69
C GLY A 47 -7.25 -5.20 -8.41
N ILE A 48 -8.37 -5.70 -8.92
CA ILE A 48 -9.70 -5.17 -8.61
C ILE A 48 -10.49 -6.24 -7.89
N THR A 49 -11.03 -5.88 -6.74
CA THR A 49 -11.95 -6.71 -5.97
C THR A 49 -13.31 -6.02 -5.97
N VAL A 50 -14.37 -6.80 -6.02
CA VAL A 50 -15.75 -6.32 -5.92
C VAL A 50 -16.40 -6.87 -4.67
N THR A 51 -17.33 -6.12 -4.11
CA THR A 51 -18.07 -6.48 -2.92
C THR A 51 -19.51 -6.00 -3.04
N TRP A 52 -20.44 -6.86 -2.64
CA TRP A 52 -21.87 -6.57 -2.59
C TRP A 52 -22.48 -7.24 -1.36
N ILE A 53 -23.71 -6.84 -1.04
CA ILE A 53 -24.50 -7.42 0.04
C ILE A 53 -25.57 -8.32 -0.59
N ASN A 54 -25.67 -9.56 -0.12
CA ASN A 54 -26.68 -10.51 -0.57
C ASN A 54 -28.03 -10.24 0.12
N GLU A 55 -29.10 -10.90 -0.33
CA GLU A 55 -30.45 -10.76 0.25
C GLU A 55 -30.52 -11.12 1.74
N ASP A 56 -29.65 -12.03 2.20
CA ASP A 56 -29.52 -12.43 3.61
C ASP A 56 -28.67 -11.47 4.45
N LEU A 57 -28.33 -10.29 3.91
CA LEU A 57 -27.44 -9.29 4.50
C LEU A 57 -25.99 -9.76 4.71
N SER A 58 -25.62 -10.91 4.17
CA SER A 58 -24.21 -11.33 4.17
C SER A 58 -23.41 -10.59 3.10
N ARG A 59 -22.14 -10.34 3.39
CA ARG A 59 -21.22 -9.66 2.48
C ARG A 59 -20.51 -10.70 1.60
N SER A 60 -20.63 -10.53 0.29
CA SER A 60 -19.86 -11.27 -0.71
C SER A 60 -18.71 -10.42 -1.23
N THR A 61 -17.50 -11.00 -1.28
CA THR A 61 -16.32 -10.37 -1.88
C THR A 61 -15.71 -11.33 -2.90
N ARG A 62 -15.33 -10.81 -4.08
CA ARG A 62 -14.66 -11.58 -5.15
C ARG A 62 -13.55 -10.77 -5.80
N LEU A 63 -12.46 -11.44 -6.14
CA LEU A 63 -11.44 -10.88 -7.02
C LEU A 63 -12.05 -10.80 -8.43
N LEU A 64 -12.22 -9.59 -8.94
CA LEU A 64 -12.77 -9.34 -10.28
C LEU A 64 -11.70 -9.55 -11.34
N ALA A 65 -10.54 -8.93 -11.13
CA ALA A 65 -9.46 -8.96 -12.11
C ALA A 65 -8.09 -8.79 -11.45
N LEU A 66 -7.09 -9.41 -12.06
CA LEU A 66 -5.68 -9.19 -11.81
C LEU A 66 -4.99 -8.98 -13.17
N ARG A 67 -4.75 -7.73 -13.54
CA ARG A 67 -4.21 -7.37 -14.86
C ARG A 67 -2.82 -6.79 -14.75
N ARG A 68 -1.99 -7.09 -15.75
CA ARG A 68 -0.68 -6.45 -15.90
C ARG A 68 -0.89 -5.04 -16.47
N LEU A 69 -0.23 -4.06 -15.86
CA LEU A 69 -0.08 -2.72 -16.41
C LEU A 69 1.27 -2.65 -17.13
N GLU A 70 1.25 -2.21 -18.38
CA GLU A 70 2.46 -2.03 -19.20
C GLU A 70 2.75 -0.54 -19.38
N GLY A 71 4.01 -0.14 -19.24
CA GLY A 71 4.43 1.26 -19.30
C GLY A 71 4.28 1.99 -17.97
N SER A 72 4.27 3.32 -18.02
CA SER A 72 4.08 4.19 -16.85
C SER A 72 2.67 4.05 -16.29
N HIS A 73 2.48 4.08 -14.97
CA HIS A 73 1.13 3.98 -14.37
C HIS A 73 0.50 5.34 -14.22
N THR A 74 0.43 6.07 -15.32
CA THR A 74 -0.24 7.36 -15.34
C THR A 74 -1.74 7.18 -15.08
N TYR A 75 -2.38 8.23 -14.60
CA TYR A 75 -3.78 8.22 -14.20
C TYR A 75 -4.75 7.79 -15.32
N ASP A 76 -4.44 8.11 -16.58
CA ASP A 76 -5.19 7.70 -17.78
C ASP A 76 -5.05 6.19 -18.07
N ILE A 77 -3.86 5.61 -17.87
CA ILE A 77 -3.64 4.17 -18.02
C ILE A 77 -4.41 3.39 -16.95
N LEU A 78 -4.45 3.91 -15.72
CA LEU A 78 -5.28 3.34 -14.65
C LEU A 78 -6.76 3.43 -15.00
N ALA A 79 -7.25 4.61 -15.42
CA ALA A 79 -8.64 4.81 -15.80
C ALA A 79 -9.07 3.85 -16.91
N LYS A 80 -8.28 3.77 -17.98
CA LYS A 80 -8.50 2.85 -19.10
C LYS A 80 -8.58 1.40 -18.64
N ALA A 81 -7.65 0.97 -17.78
CA ALA A 81 -7.62 -0.41 -17.30
C ALA A 81 -8.85 -0.73 -16.44
N MET A 82 -9.24 0.19 -15.56
CA MET A 82 -10.40 0.01 -14.67
C MET A 82 -11.71 0.00 -15.47
N ASP A 83 -11.91 0.97 -16.36
CA ASP A 83 -13.08 1.07 -17.25
C ASP A 83 -13.22 -0.18 -18.15
N ALA A 84 -12.11 -0.65 -18.73
CA ALA A 84 -12.11 -1.88 -19.52
C ALA A 84 -12.51 -3.11 -18.69
N ILE A 85 -12.03 -3.23 -17.44
CA ILE A 85 -12.42 -4.33 -16.54
C ILE A 85 -13.91 -4.22 -16.18
N TYR A 86 -14.40 -3.04 -15.82
CA TYR A 86 -15.81 -2.85 -15.44
C TYR A 86 -16.76 -3.15 -16.60
N THR A 87 -16.36 -2.76 -17.82
CA THR A 87 -17.10 -3.07 -19.05
C THR A 87 -17.02 -4.55 -19.38
N GLU A 88 -15.86 -5.21 -19.26
CA GLU A 88 -15.69 -6.65 -19.48
C GLU A 88 -16.66 -7.48 -18.61
N PHE A 89 -16.89 -7.03 -17.37
CA PHE A 89 -17.77 -7.71 -16.41
C PHE A 89 -19.22 -7.20 -16.38
N GLU A 90 -19.58 -6.22 -17.21
CA GLU A 90 -20.94 -5.67 -17.31
C GLU A 90 -21.45 -5.13 -15.97
N ILE A 91 -20.60 -4.36 -15.27
CA ILE A 91 -20.92 -3.78 -13.95
C ILE A 91 -20.78 -2.26 -13.88
N SER A 92 -20.43 -1.59 -14.98
CA SER A 92 -20.15 -0.14 -14.99
C SER A 92 -21.30 0.69 -14.41
N ASP A 93 -22.56 0.32 -14.70
CA ASP A 93 -23.78 0.98 -14.23
C ASP A 93 -24.19 0.60 -12.78
N LYS A 94 -23.54 -0.39 -12.19
CA LYS A 94 -23.85 -0.91 -10.83
C LYS A 94 -22.85 -0.47 -9.78
N LEU A 95 -21.72 0.09 -10.21
CA LEU A 95 -20.66 0.51 -9.31
C LEU A 95 -21.07 1.77 -8.56
N SER A 96 -21.20 1.64 -7.24
CA SER A 96 -21.53 2.77 -6.36
C SER A 96 -20.29 3.58 -5.99
N TYR A 97 -19.23 2.87 -5.58
CA TYR A 97 -17.95 3.48 -5.17
C TYR A 97 -16.79 2.55 -5.53
N CYS A 98 -15.63 3.14 -5.83
CA CYS A 98 -14.34 2.47 -5.84
C CYS A 98 -13.45 3.02 -4.72
N THR A 99 -12.89 2.12 -3.91
CA THR A 99 -11.89 2.48 -2.90
C THR A 99 -10.49 2.19 -3.41
N THR A 100 -9.60 3.18 -3.40
CA THR A 100 -8.18 2.98 -3.73
C THR A 100 -7.29 3.56 -2.64
N ASP A 101 -6.00 3.27 -2.74
CA ASP A 101 -5.00 3.95 -1.93
C ASP A 101 -4.92 5.46 -2.27
N ASN A 102 -4.21 6.24 -1.44
CA ASN A 102 -4.02 7.68 -1.65
C ASN A 102 -2.91 8.01 -2.67
N GLY A 103 -2.50 7.07 -3.52
CA GLY A 103 -1.49 7.30 -4.54
C GLY A 103 -1.90 8.41 -5.50
N SER A 104 -0.98 9.32 -5.81
CA SER A 104 -1.25 10.52 -6.62
C SER A 104 -1.92 10.21 -7.96
N ASN A 105 -1.52 9.12 -8.63
CA ASN A 105 -2.14 8.68 -9.88
C ASN A 105 -3.57 8.19 -9.71
N PHE A 106 -3.90 7.50 -8.61
CA PHE A 106 -5.30 7.12 -8.33
C PHE A 106 -6.14 8.36 -8.00
N VAL A 107 -5.63 9.26 -7.15
CA VAL A 107 -6.33 10.50 -6.81
C VAL A 107 -6.61 11.33 -8.07
N LYS A 108 -5.62 11.50 -8.95
CA LYS A 108 -5.80 12.21 -10.21
C LYS A 108 -6.76 11.49 -11.17
N CYS A 109 -6.68 10.15 -11.23
CA CYS A 109 -7.54 9.31 -12.06
C CYS A 109 -9.02 9.54 -11.72
N PHE A 110 -9.38 9.43 -10.44
CA PHE A 110 -10.76 9.63 -10.00
C PHE A 110 -11.22 11.08 -9.99
N LYS A 111 -10.32 12.05 -9.76
CA LYS A 111 -10.63 13.47 -9.95
C LYS A 111 -10.96 13.81 -11.42
N THR A 112 -10.36 13.10 -12.37
CA THR A 112 -10.52 13.38 -13.81
C THR A 112 -11.67 12.59 -14.45
N PHE A 113 -11.84 11.32 -14.08
CA PHE A 113 -12.77 10.39 -14.75
C PHE A 113 -13.86 9.83 -13.83
N GLY A 114 -13.85 10.16 -12.54
CA GLY A 114 -14.87 9.73 -11.59
C GLY A 114 -16.17 10.51 -11.75
N HIS A 115 -17.32 9.84 -11.65
CA HIS A 115 -18.61 10.51 -11.60
C HIS A 115 -18.69 11.44 -10.37
N ILE A 116 -18.78 12.73 -10.63
CA ILE A 116 -19.16 13.76 -9.67
C ILE A 116 -20.66 13.98 -9.88
N PHE A 117 -21.50 13.61 -8.91
CA PHE A 117 -22.88 14.12 -8.86
C PHE A 117 -23.01 14.97 -7.60
N ASP A 118 -23.71 16.11 -7.75
CA ASP A 118 -24.07 17.15 -6.79
C ASP A 118 -24.58 16.60 -5.46
N ASP A 119 -23.69 16.11 -4.61
CA ASP A 119 -23.98 16.01 -3.19
C ASP A 119 -23.27 17.21 -2.55
N GLU A 120 -24.06 18.26 -2.27
CA GLU A 120 -23.64 19.48 -1.54
C GLU A 120 -22.97 19.16 -0.18
N ASN A 121 -22.98 17.88 0.25
CA ASN A 121 -22.32 17.37 1.44
C ASN A 121 -21.10 16.48 1.19
N THR A 122 -20.61 16.34 -0.05
CA THR A 122 -19.26 15.80 -0.23
C THR A 122 -18.32 16.90 0.20
N ASP A 123 -17.99 16.87 1.50
CA ASP A 123 -16.80 17.49 2.05
C ASP A 123 -15.65 16.97 1.21
N THR A 124 -15.44 17.64 0.09
CA THR A 124 -14.22 17.62 -0.67
C THR A 124 -13.30 18.24 0.36
N LEU A 125 -12.77 17.39 1.24
CA LEU A 125 -11.59 17.64 2.01
C LEU A 125 -10.51 17.80 0.94
N LEU A 126 -10.56 18.97 0.28
CA LEU A 126 -9.42 19.76 -0.13
C LEU A 126 -8.66 20.05 1.16
N VAL A 127 -8.15 18.99 1.79
CA VAL A 127 -6.87 19.12 2.45
C VAL A 127 -5.99 19.58 1.31
N ASN A 128 -5.54 20.83 1.39
CA ASN A 128 -4.40 21.28 0.62
C ASN A 128 -3.37 20.16 0.70
N ASP A 129 -3.23 19.41 -0.39
CA ASP A 129 -2.23 18.35 -0.56
C ASP A 129 -0.86 19.05 -0.74
N GLU A 130 -0.49 19.95 0.18
CA GLU A 130 0.90 20.27 0.46
C GLU A 130 1.47 19.13 1.29
N VAL A 131 1.57 17.95 0.69
CA VAL A 131 2.35 16.85 1.23
C VAL A 131 3.68 16.88 0.50
N ASP A 132 4.64 17.54 1.15
CA ASP A 132 6.06 17.55 0.85
C ASP A 132 6.61 16.12 0.80
N ASP A 133 6.58 15.55 -0.40
CA ASP A 133 7.51 14.53 -0.87
C ASP A 133 8.12 15.08 -2.16
N ASP A 134 9.31 15.69 -2.01
CA ASP A 134 10.18 16.22 -3.07
C ASP A 134 9.47 17.17 -4.05
N VAL A 135 9.58 18.47 -3.76
CA VAL A 135 9.11 19.60 -4.59
C VAL A 135 9.60 19.48 -6.05
N GLU A 136 8.82 18.81 -6.89
CA GLU A 136 8.45 19.37 -8.18
C GLU A 136 7.15 20.12 -7.96
N GLU A 137 7.29 21.44 -7.99
CA GLU A 137 6.25 22.46 -8.03
C GLU A 137 5.12 21.97 -8.95
N ILE A 138 4.04 21.42 -8.38
CA ILE A 138 2.80 21.23 -9.12
C ILE A 138 2.24 22.64 -9.25
N ASP A 139 2.56 23.27 -10.39
CA ASP A 139 1.86 24.44 -10.88
C ASP A 139 0.38 24.27 -10.56
N ALA A 140 -0.21 25.28 -9.91
CA ALA A 140 -1.63 25.36 -9.66
C ALA A 140 -2.38 24.96 -10.94
N ILE A 141 -2.89 23.72 -10.98
CA ILE A 141 -3.57 23.21 -12.15
C ILE A 141 -4.88 23.98 -12.22
N ASP A 142 -4.90 24.84 -13.22
CA ASP A 142 -5.93 25.81 -13.55
C ASP A 142 -7.33 25.21 -13.35
N LEU A 143 -8.13 25.84 -12.47
CA LEU A 143 -9.56 25.56 -12.27
C LEU A 143 -10.36 25.65 -13.59
N ASN A 144 -9.74 26.15 -14.66
CA ASN A 144 -10.27 26.14 -16.02
C ASN A 144 -10.43 24.76 -16.66
N ILE A 145 -9.88 23.66 -16.11
CA ILE A 145 -10.14 22.31 -16.65
C ILE A 145 -11.61 21.88 -16.43
N LEU A 146 -12.28 22.45 -15.41
CA LEU A 146 -13.69 22.15 -15.14
C LEU A 146 -14.67 22.92 -16.05
N ASN A 147 -14.20 23.92 -16.81
CA ASN A 147 -15.05 24.81 -17.61
C ASN A 147 -14.98 24.56 -19.13
N ASN A 148 -14.32 23.49 -19.59
CA ASN A 148 -14.37 23.11 -20.99
C ASN A 148 -15.49 22.08 -21.18
N GLU A 149 -16.64 22.55 -21.67
CA GLU A 149 -17.85 21.77 -22.01
C GLU A 149 -17.66 20.77 -23.18
N ASP A 150 -16.43 20.33 -23.49
CA ASP A 150 -16.12 19.48 -24.66
C ASP A 150 -14.99 18.47 -24.39
N HIS A 151 -14.95 17.87 -23.19
CA HIS A 151 -14.23 16.62 -23.01
C HIS A 151 -15.18 15.44 -23.23
N ASP A 152 -15.08 14.84 -24.42
CA ASP A 152 -15.50 13.46 -24.67
C ASP A 152 -14.76 12.57 -23.64
N PHE A 153 -15.35 12.38 -22.46
CA PHE A 153 -14.71 11.65 -21.37
C PHE A 153 -14.55 10.20 -21.82
N GLN A 154 -13.33 9.87 -22.24
CA GLN A 154 -13.01 8.57 -22.82
C GLN A 154 -13.30 7.39 -21.86
N TYR A 155 -13.36 7.65 -20.55
CA TYR A 155 -13.56 6.65 -19.49
C TYR A 155 -14.56 7.16 -18.45
N ALA A 156 -15.35 6.25 -17.88
CA ALA A 156 -16.30 6.55 -16.82
C ALA A 156 -16.02 5.69 -15.59
N LEU A 157 -15.58 6.32 -14.50
CA LEU A 157 -15.28 5.64 -13.23
C LEU A 157 -16.35 5.95 -12.18
N PRO A 158 -16.62 5.04 -11.23
CA PRO A 158 -17.53 5.32 -10.14
C PRO A 158 -16.97 6.37 -9.16
N LYS A 159 -17.78 6.76 -8.18
CA LYS A 159 -17.36 7.64 -7.08
C LYS A 159 -16.15 7.08 -6.35
N HIS A 160 -15.30 7.96 -5.82
CA HIS A 160 -14.04 7.57 -5.18
C HIS A 160 -14.10 7.61 -3.66
N HIS A 161 -13.58 6.57 -3.02
CA HIS A 161 -13.22 6.58 -1.61
C HIS A 161 -11.70 6.40 -1.45
N ARG A 162 -11.12 7.23 -0.58
CA ARG A 162 -9.73 7.05 -0.14
C ARG A 162 -9.66 5.93 0.89
N CYS A 163 -8.68 5.04 0.75
CA CYS A 163 -8.47 3.94 1.67
C CYS A 163 -8.17 4.44 3.09
N CYS A 164 -9.05 4.14 4.05
CA CYS A 164 -8.88 4.54 5.45
C CYS A 164 -7.56 4.06 6.05
N ALA A 165 -7.10 2.85 5.71
CA ALA A 165 -5.83 2.32 6.22
C ALA A 165 -4.64 3.15 5.72
N HIS A 166 -4.62 3.53 4.44
CA HIS A 166 -3.57 4.41 3.92
C HIS A 166 -3.70 5.82 4.54
N THR A 167 -4.90 6.36 4.70
CA THR A 167 -5.10 7.67 5.36
C THR A 167 -4.56 7.68 6.79
N LEU A 168 -4.87 6.67 7.60
CA LEU A 168 -4.33 6.53 8.96
C LEU A 168 -2.81 6.44 8.96
N ASN A 169 -2.23 5.70 8.00
CA ASN A 169 -0.78 5.62 7.83
C ASN A 169 -0.15 6.97 7.47
N LEU A 170 -0.78 7.75 6.59
CA LEU A 170 -0.32 9.10 6.23
C LEU A 170 -0.34 10.04 7.43
N ILE A 171 -1.41 10.00 8.25
CA ILE A 171 -1.50 10.79 9.48
C ILE A 171 -0.34 10.42 10.42
N ALA A 172 -0.16 9.13 10.72
CA ALA A 172 0.90 8.67 11.61
C ALA A 172 2.30 9.02 11.11
N THR A 173 2.53 8.90 9.79
CA THR A 173 3.82 9.23 9.17
C THR A 173 4.07 10.73 9.17
N THR A 174 3.05 11.54 8.87
CA THR A 174 3.13 13.01 8.89
C THR A 174 3.42 13.53 10.29
N ASP A 175 2.73 13.02 11.31
CA ASP A 175 2.98 13.41 12.69
C ASP A 175 4.36 12.95 13.18
N SER A 176 4.83 11.79 12.70
CA SER A 176 6.20 11.34 12.94
C SER A 176 7.24 12.25 12.28
N LYS A 177 7.00 12.73 11.04
CA LYS A 177 7.82 13.76 10.39
C LYS A 177 7.83 15.05 11.21
N LYS A 178 6.66 15.52 11.69
CA LYS A 178 6.54 16.71 12.56
C LYS A 178 7.29 16.55 13.89
N ALA A 179 7.28 15.36 14.50
CA ALA A 179 8.02 15.09 15.73
C ALA A 179 9.54 15.28 15.57
N LEU A 180 10.09 15.14 14.35
CA LEU A 180 11.50 15.42 14.05
C LEU A 180 11.86 16.91 14.16
N SER A 181 10.90 17.82 14.35
CA SER A 181 11.17 19.21 14.73
C SER A 181 11.79 19.33 16.12
N ASN A 182 11.50 18.38 17.03
CA ASN A 182 12.13 18.32 18.36
C ASN A 182 13.58 17.81 18.24
N PRO A 183 14.60 18.61 18.60
CA PRO A 183 16.01 18.22 18.43
C PRO A 183 16.42 16.98 19.22
N ALA A 184 15.87 16.79 20.42
CA ALA A 184 16.18 15.64 21.27
C ALA A 184 15.61 14.35 20.67
N TYR A 185 14.34 14.38 20.26
CA TYR A 185 13.71 13.24 19.57
C TYR A 185 14.44 12.93 18.25
N LYS A 186 14.69 13.95 17.42
CA LYS A 186 15.41 13.81 16.15
C LYS A 186 16.77 13.13 16.33
N LYS A 187 17.55 13.56 17.33
CA LYS A 187 18.85 12.99 17.64
C LYS A 187 18.74 11.53 18.07
N GLN A 188 17.83 11.21 19.00
CA GLN A 188 17.66 9.84 19.48
C GLN A 188 17.16 8.91 18.37
N SER A 189 16.12 9.32 17.63
CA SER A 189 15.55 8.56 16.51
C SER A 189 16.60 8.25 15.44
N ARG A 190 17.35 9.27 14.98
CA ARG A 190 18.41 9.08 13.99
C ARG A 190 19.51 8.15 14.47
N ASN A 191 19.95 8.29 15.73
CA ASN A 191 20.99 7.43 16.28
C ASN A 191 20.54 5.97 16.35
N THR A 192 19.33 5.71 16.84
CA THR A 192 18.81 4.34 16.96
C THR A 192 18.58 3.73 15.59
N PHE A 193 17.88 4.43 14.69
CA PHE A 193 17.60 3.88 13.35
C PHE A 193 18.83 3.78 12.47
N ALA A 194 19.85 4.64 12.62
CA ALA A 194 21.12 4.46 11.90
C ALA A 194 21.78 3.13 12.23
N LYS A 195 21.78 2.72 13.52
CA LYS A 195 22.33 1.42 13.96
C LYS A 195 21.49 0.26 13.43
N SER A 196 20.17 0.34 13.54
CA SER A 196 19.25 -0.68 13.04
C SER A 196 19.39 -0.87 11.53
N THR A 197 19.40 0.22 10.77
CA THR A 197 19.58 0.22 9.31
C THR A 197 20.95 -0.30 8.90
N ALA A 198 22.02 0.06 9.60
CA ALA A 198 23.34 -0.50 9.35
C ALA A 198 23.34 -2.03 9.53
N LEU A 199 22.68 -2.54 10.57
CA LEU A 199 22.60 -3.97 10.85
C LEU A 199 21.78 -4.71 9.78
N TRP A 200 20.59 -4.20 9.44
CA TRP A 200 19.76 -4.76 8.38
C TRP A 200 20.48 -4.78 7.03
N ASN A 201 21.16 -3.69 6.68
CA ASN A 201 21.95 -3.59 5.45
C ASN A 201 23.11 -4.58 5.43
N LYS A 202 23.83 -4.77 6.55
CA LYS A 202 24.93 -5.73 6.60
C LYS A 202 24.44 -7.17 6.42
N GLN A 203 23.30 -7.52 7.04
CA GLN A 203 22.67 -8.82 6.79
C GLN A 203 22.32 -9.00 5.31
N GLY A 204 21.66 -8.01 4.69
CA GLY A 204 21.19 -8.12 3.31
C GLY A 204 22.32 -8.14 2.26
N ARG A 205 23.48 -7.55 2.56
CA ARG A 205 24.59 -7.40 1.60
C ARG A 205 25.66 -8.48 1.69
N SER A 206 25.70 -9.28 2.77
CA SER A 206 26.78 -10.23 3.02
C SER A 206 26.27 -11.54 3.61
N THR A 207 26.47 -12.64 2.88
CA THR A 207 26.17 -13.99 3.38
C THR A 207 26.90 -14.30 4.68
N LYS A 208 28.19 -13.92 4.79
CA LYS A 208 28.96 -14.06 6.03
C LYS A 208 28.33 -13.31 7.21
N SER A 209 27.84 -12.09 6.98
CA SER A 209 27.17 -11.32 8.04
C SER A 209 25.82 -11.93 8.41
N ALA A 210 25.07 -12.43 7.43
CA ALA A 210 23.81 -13.13 7.65
C ALA A 210 24.01 -14.44 8.43
N ASP A 211 25.03 -15.22 8.09
CA ASP A 211 25.40 -16.46 8.79
C ASP A 211 25.80 -16.17 10.23
N LEU A 212 26.61 -15.13 10.47
CA LEU A 212 26.99 -14.71 11.82
C LEU A 212 25.75 -14.39 12.68
N ILE A 213 24.80 -13.63 12.12
CA ILE A 213 23.54 -13.28 12.79
C ILE A 213 22.73 -14.55 13.08
N LYS A 214 22.56 -15.43 12.08
CA LYS A 214 21.79 -16.67 12.20
C LYS A 214 22.40 -17.64 13.22
N GLN A 215 23.72 -17.76 13.26
CA GLN A 215 24.46 -18.61 14.21
C GLN A 215 24.28 -18.12 15.64
N ASN A 216 24.36 -16.81 15.88
CA ASN A 216 24.25 -16.25 17.23
C ASN A 216 22.79 -16.17 17.72
N LEU A 217 21.87 -15.73 16.86
CA LEU A 217 20.47 -15.44 17.23
C LEU A 217 19.48 -16.56 16.88
N GLY A 218 19.88 -17.54 16.08
CA GLY A 218 19.01 -18.62 15.60
C GLY A 218 17.99 -18.20 14.54
N VAL A 219 17.91 -16.91 14.21
CA VAL A 219 16.97 -16.33 13.23
C VAL A 219 17.67 -15.29 12.36
N TYR A 220 17.14 -15.08 11.15
CA TYR A 220 17.49 -13.89 10.36
C TYR A 220 16.61 -12.72 10.81
N LEU A 221 17.14 -11.51 10.70
CA LEU A 221 16.38 -10.29 10.96
C LEU A 221 15.39 -10.03 9.83
N ILE A 222 14.20 -9.54 10.20
CA ILE A 222 13.28 -8.91 9.26
C ILE A 222 13.93 -7.59 8.81
N THR A 223 14.05 -7.42 7.50
CA THR A 223 14.58 -6.18 6.91
C THR A 223 13.39 -5.31 6.49
N PRO A 224 13.34 -4.03 6.88
CA PRO A 224 12.29 -3.13 6.44
C PRO A 224 12.21 -3.04 4.92
N ASN A 225 10.99 -3.04 4.39
CA ASN A 225 10.67 -2.78 3.01
C ASN A 225 9.69 -1.61 2.93
N GLU A 226 10.06 -0.56 2.19
CA GLU A 226 9.26 0.66 2.03
C GLU A 226 7.89 0.38 1.39
N THR A 227 7.78 -0.63 0.52
CA THR A 227 6.52 -0.95 -0.17
C THR A 227 5.51 -1.69 0.70
N ARG A 228 5.84 -2.00 1.96
CA ARG A 228 4.93 -2.64 2.93
C ARG A 228 4.86 -1.80 4.20
N TRP A 229 3.73 -1.15 4.40
CA TRP A 229 3.48 -0.20 5.49
C TRP A 229 3.93 -0.66 6.89
N ASN A 230 3.72 -1.93 7.25
CA ASN A 230 4.06 -2.45 8.58
C ASN A 230 5.50 -2.97 8.71
N SER A 231 6.28 -2.97 7.62
CA SER A 231 7.56 -3.69 7.58
C SER A 231 8.62 -3.11 8.52
N LEU A 232 8.65 -1.79 8.72
CA LEU A 232 9.56 -1.17 9.68
C LEU A 232 9.15 -1.51 11.11
N TYR A 233 7.86 -1.49 11.41
CA TYR A 233 7.33 -1.85 12.72
C TYR A 233 7.70 -3.30 13.09
N ASP A 234 7.42 -4.25 12.21
CA ASP A 234 7.75 -5.67 12.43
C ASP A 234 9.25 -5.89 12.65
N ALA A 235 10.09 -5.19 11.87
CA ALA A 235 11.53 -5.24 12.01
C ALA A 235 12.00 -4.71 13.38
N VAL A 236 11.43 -3.60 13.85
CA VAL A 236 11.74 -3.02 15.16
C VAL A 236 11.23 -3.91 16.30
N VAL A 237 10.03 -4.50 16.17
CA VAL A 237 9.46 -5.47 17.12
C VAL A 237 10.40 -6.65 17.33
N LEU A 238 10.80 -7.30 16.23
CA LEU A 238 11.72 -8.42 16.27
C LEU A 238 13.08 -8.01 16.84
N LEU A 239 13.64 -6.89 16.36
CA LEU A 239 14.97 -6.42 16.77
C LEU A 239 15.03 -6.18 18.28
N ASN A 240 14.08 -5.42 18.83
CA ASN A 240 14.02 -5.15 20.27
C ASN A 240 13.85 -6.43 21.09
N LYS A 241 12.99 -7.36 20.64
CA LYS A 241 12.80 -8.66 21.29
C LYS A 241 14.12 -9.44 21.36
N LEU A 242 14.87 -9.49 20.26
CA LEU A 242 16.13 -10.23 20.20
C LEU A 242 17.23 -9.56 21.04
N ILE A 243 17.32 -8.23 21.03
CA ILE A 243 18.27 -7.47 21.87
C ILE A 243 18.01 -7.75 23.34
N ARG A 244 16.75 -7.66 23.79
CA ARG A 244 16.39 -7.87 25.20
C ARG A 244 16.59 -9.31 25.67
N ASN A 245 16.34 -10.29 24.80
CA ASN A 245 16.47 -11.70 25.17
C ASN A 245 17.91 -12.22 25.09
N ASN A 246 18.79 -11.58 24.32
CA ASN A 246 20.13 -12.08 24.03
C ASN A 246 21.19 -10.95 24.02
N GLU A 247 21.15 -10.04 24.99
CA GLU A 247 22.02 -8.85 25.02
C GLU A 247 23.52 -9.17 24.82
N PRO A 248 24.13 -10.18 25.48
CA PRO A 248 25.55 -10.48 25.30
C PRO A 248 25.89 -10.89 23.86
N LYS A 249 25.03 -11.71 23.24
CA LYS A 249 25.22 -12.14 21.85
C LYS A 249 25.06 -10.98 20.87
N PHE A 250 24.10 -10.08 21.14
CA PHE A 250 23.93 -8.89 20.33
C PHE A 250 25.15 -7.97 20.39
N ARG A 251 25.80 -7.83 21.55
CA ARG A 251 27.05 -7.06 21.66
C ARG A 251 28.15 -7.63 20.77
N ILE A 252 28.33 -8.96 20.78
CA ILE A 252 29.31 -9.65 19.92
C ILE A 252 29.03 -9.38 18.44
N ILE A 253 27.78 -9.57 18.00
CA ILE A 253 27.37 -9.33 16.61
C ILE A 253 27.67 -7.88 16.21
N MET A 254 27.31 -6.91 17.04
CA MET A 254 27.52 -5.49 16.74
C MET A 254 29.02 -5.16 16.64
N ASP A 255 29.86 -5.73 17.50
CA ASP A 255 31.31 -5.54 17.46
C ASP A 255 31.94 -6.17 16.21
N GLU A 256 31.61 -7.43 15.91
CA GLU A 256 32.13 -8.14 14.73
C GLU A 256 31.68 -7.50 13.41
N LEU A 257 30.46 -6.97 13.40
CA LEU A 257 29.92 -6.22 12.27
C LEU A 257 30.38 -4.76 12.28
N VAL A 258 31.17 -4.30 13.25
CA VAL A 258 31.69 -2.93 13.34
C VAL A 258 30.54 -1.89 13.28
N ILE A 259 29.49 -2.12 14.06
CA ILE A 259 28.33 -1.24 14.22
C ILE A 259 28.29 -0.75 15.66
N GLY A 260 28.01 0.54 15.87
CA GLY A 260 27.86 1.11 17.21
C GLY A 260 26.79 0.36 18.02
N ARG A 261 27.13 -0.09 19.24
CA ARG A 261 26.24 -0.86 20.10
C ARG A 261 24.96 -0.08 20.45
N PHE A 262 23.87 -0.81 20.63
CA PHE A 262 22.64 -0.26 21.22
C PHE A 262 22.87 0.03 22.71
N ASN A 263 22.53 1.24 23.14
CA ASN A 263 22.57 1.62 24.54
C ASN A 263 21.14 1.57 25.13
N LYS A 264 21.02 1.90 26.43
CA LYS A 264 19.71 1.91 27.10
C LYS A 264 18.72 2.86 26.44
N SER A 265 19.14 4.05 26.01
CA SER A 265 18.22 5.02 25.38
C SER A 265 17.71 4.54 24.02
N ASP A 266 18.52 3.77 23.27
CA ASP A 266 18.08 3.13 22.03
C ASP A 266 16.99 2.07 22.28
N ILE A 267 17.17 1.25 23.32
CA ILE A 267 16.21 0.21 23.70
C ILE A 267 14.91 0.84 24.22
N ASP A 268 15.01 1.87 25.07
CA ASP A 268 13.85 2.61 25.58
C ASP A 268 13.10 3.29 24.42
N PHE A 269 13.82 3.88 23.46
CA PHE A 269 13.23 4.44 22.24
C PHE A 269 12.50 3.38 21.42
N MET A 270 13.10 2.21 21.16
CA MET A 270 12.42 1.12 20.44
C MET A 270 11.18 0.62 21.19
N CYS A 271 11.21 0.56 22.52
CA CYS A 271 10.04 0.22 23.33
C CYS A 271 8.92 1.26 23.20
N GLN A 272 9.25 2.55 23.23
CA GLN A 272 8.26 3.62 23.03
C GLN A 272 7.70 3.57 21.61
N TYR A 273 8.57 3.41 20.60
CA TYR A 273 8.16 3.25 19.21
C TYR A 273 7.14 2.11 19.05
N GLN A 274 7.41 0.94 19.63
CA GLN A 274 6.48 -0.19 19.57
C GLN A 274 5.14 0.08 20.24
N LYS A 275 5.14 0.74 21.40
CA LYS A 275 3.90 1.10 22.10
C LYS A 275 3.04 2.06 21.29
N LEU A 276 3.67 3.02 20.62
CA LEU A 276 3.00 4.08 19.88
C LEU A 276 2.47 3.55 18.54
N TRP A 277 3.34 2.89 17.77
CA TRP A 277 2.98 2.34 16.47
C TRP A 277 2.14 1.08 16.54
N GLY A 278 2.24 0.29 17.62
CA GLY A 278 1.44 -0.91 17.83
C GLY A 278 -0.06 -0.65 17.99
N GLN A 279 -0.48 0.60 18.15
CA GLN A 279 -1.90 0.97 18.13
C GLN A 279 -2.49 1.00 16.71
N PHE A 280 -1.64 1.04 15.69
CA PHE A 280 -2.02 1.12 14.28
C PHE A 280 -1.83 -0.22 13.53
N GLN A 281 -1.55 -1.31 14.25
CA GLN A 281 -1.17 -2.63 13.73
C GLN A 281 -2.24 -3.65 14.10
#